data_AF-A0A943MTX7-F1
#
_entry.id   AF-A0A943MTX7-F1
#
_cell.length_a   1.000
_cell.length_b   1.000
_cell.length_c   1.000
_cell.angle_alpha   90.00
_cell.angle_beta   90.00
_cell.angle_gamma   90.00
#
_symmetry.space_group_name_H-M   'P 1'
#
loop_
_entity.id
_entity.type
_entity.pdbx_description
1 polymer ?
#
loop_
_entity_poly.entity_id
_entity_poly.type
_entity_poly.pdbx_seq_one_letter_code
_entity_poly.pdbx_strand_id
1 'polypeptide(L)'
;MLDFLRGQKESVRRLCSGLELDLELYHKAPLEIDIGCFGLDAAGRLSDERYFVFYNQKNSPKNEIVLRDGVASGAVRFHLCLDQLPSHIAKLSFTAAIDGTRTMQELEKGHVCLFRGQEEVGRYSYTGGQFSAERAIVICELYRRGDDWRFNAVGRGFNGGLKALVEHFGGTVAGSVPSTPPMINRPSSPSPPQQPNPSPRNPAGPSLVQNIVASLPNHVCSRMDNLARQCRGDTEYLTSLYKNMFASFARHPDVADLPVQVVTCMDASGSMFDLYRNGRMQRVIDKFFAFATTLSDIASMDLWAFGAKSRQFGAVTMDNVRDYTFAEAGGFERWMSMLNYQYNNEPEAMRDIMMIYGALRKPVMVLFITDGRLSSDWEIEEILIKTSRFPIYWQFVGLHGEEYGVLERLQEIDGRRSENAAFLKLDDIDDLSDSALYESLLSNLEGWLKEIQYKHILE
;
A
#
# COMPACT_ATOMS: atom_id res chain seq x y z
N MET A 1 -20.87 3.43 -33.82
CA MET A 1 -19.50 3.11 -33.39
C MET A 1 -18.50 3.93 -34.20
N LEU A 2 -17.66 4.72 -33.54
CA LEU A 2 -16.58 5.49 -34.14
C LEU A 2 -15.24 4.76 -33.92
N ASP A 3 -14.51 4.45 -35.00
CA ASP A 3 -13.14 3.93 -34.90
C ASP A 3 -12.15 5.10 -34.80
N PHE A 4 -11.43 5.14 -33.68
CA PHE A 4 -10.44 6.16 -33.41
C PHE A 4 -9.07 5.81 -33.98
N LEU A 5 -8.42 6.82 -34.56
CA LEU A 5 -6.99 6.78 -34.85
C LEU A 5 -6.19 7.41 -33.72
N ARG A 6 -4.91 7.04 -33.62
CA ARG A 6 -3.99 7.64 -32.64
C ARG A 6 -3.97 9.17 -32.79
N GLY A 7 -4.15 9.88 -31.67
CA GLY A 7 -4.22 11.34 -31.55
C GLY A 7 -5.63 11.93 -31.76
N GLN A 8 -6.62 11.12 -32.17
CA GLN A 8 -7.97 11.60 -32.41
C GLN A 8 -8.70 11.91 -31.11
N LYS A 9 -9.46 13.01 -31.12
CA LYS A 9 -10.16 13.54 -29.95
C LYS A 9 -11.63 13.78 -30.25
N GLU A 10 -12.53 13.31 -29.39
CA GLU A 10 -13.97 13.49 -29.55
C GLU A 10 -14.64 13.88 -28.23
N SER A 11 -15.80 14.53 -28.29
CA SER A 11 -16.60 14.88 -27.12
C SER A 11 -17.27 13.64 -26.51
N VAL A 12 -17.15 13.45 -25.19
CA VAL A 12 -17.82 12.37 -24.47
C VAL A 12 -19.32 12.57 -24.50
N ARG A 13 -19.82 13.81 -24.27
CA ARG A 13 -21.26 14.09 -24.39
C ARG A 13 -21.80 13.77 -25.78
N ARG A 14 -21.03 13.98 -26.85
CA ARG A 14 -21.45 13.63 -28.20
C ARG A 14 -21.51 12.12 -28.43
N LEU A 15 -20.59 11.36 -27.85
CA LEU A 15 -20.54 9.89 -27.98
C LEU A 15 -21.59 9.20 -27.11
N CYS A 16 -21.70 9.62 -25.86
CA CYS A 16 -22.44 8.92 -24.81
C CYS A 16 -23.78 9.59 -24.46
N SER A 17 -24.10 10.76 -25.05
CA SER A 17 -25.28 11.57 -24.68
C SER A 17 -25.34 11.95 -23.20
N GLY A 18 -24.19 11.93 -22.52
CA GLY A 18 -24.05 12.09 -21.07
C GLY A 18 -22.58 12.12 -20.67
N LEU A 19 -22.31 12.15 -19.36
CA LEU A 19 -20.97 12.09 -18.78
C LEU A 19 -20.74 10.81 -17.96
N GLU A 20 -21.71 9.90 -18.00
CA GLU A 20 -21.59 8.54 -17.47
C GLU A 20 -21.29 7.59 -18.63
N LEU A 21 -20.25 6.77 -18.49
CA LEU A 21 -19.86 5.79 -19.51
C LEU A 21 -19.07 4.63 -18.90
N ASP A 22 -19.06 3.52 -19.62
CA ASP A 22 -18.15 2.41 -19.36
C ASP A 22 -16.98 2.46 -20.36
N LEU A 23 -15.77 2.21 -19.88
CA LEU A 23 -14.56 2.15 -20.69
C LEU A 23 -13.89 0.79 -20.47
N GLU A 24 -13.94 -0.05 -21.49
CA GLU A 24 -13.41 -1.43 -21.42
C GLU A 24 -12.07 -1.51 -22.14
N LEU A 25 -11.08 -2.10 -21.48
CA LEU A 25 -9.76 -2.36 -22.03
C LEU A 25 -9.56 -3.87 -22.13
N TYR A 26 -9.22 -4.33 -23.33
CA TYR A 26 -8.91 -5.73 -23.60
C TYR A 26 -7.50 -5.87 -24.11
N HIS A 27 -6.76 -6.84 -23.57
CA HIS A 27 -5.44 -7.20 -24.07
C HIS A 27 -5.30 -8.71 -24.23
N LYS A 28 -4.68 -9.13 -25.33
CA LYS A 28 -4.24 -10.50 -25.58
C LYS A 28 -2.74 -10.51 -25.73
N ALA A 29 -2.04 -11.17 -24.82
CA ALA A 29 -0.58 -11.28 -24.80
C ALA A 29 -0.16 -12.56 -24.04
N PRO A 30 1.07 -13.06 -24.26
CA PRO A 30 1.66 -14.17 -23.49
C PRO A 30 2.26 -13.70 -22.14
N LEU A 31 1.85 -12.53 -21.66
CA LEU A 31 2.35 -11.84 -20.47
C LEU A 31 1.19 -11.21 -19.71
N GLU A 32 1.36 -11.03 -18.41
CA GLU A 32 0.38 -10.34 -17.57
C GLU A 32 0.50 -8.83 -17.75
N ILE A 33 -0.64 -8.16 -17.85
CA ILE A 33 -0.74 -6.73 -18.12
C ILE A 33 -1.57 -6.08 -17.02
N ASP A 34 -0.93 -5.19 -16.28
CA ASP A 34 -1.57 -4.39 -15.25
C ASP A 34 -2.24 -3.17 -15.87
N ILE A 35 -3.54 -3.04 -15.61
CA ILE A 35 -4.34 -1.91 -16.10
C ILE A 35 -4.65 -0.96 -14.95
N GLY A 36 -4.49 0.34 -15.21
CA GLY A 36 -4.78 1.39 -14.24
C GLY A 36 -5.35 2.65 -14.87
N CYS A 37 -5.93 3.50 -14.02
CA CYS A 37 -6.47 4.80 -14.35
C CYS A 37 -5.89 5.84 -13.38
N PHE A 38 -5.23 6.87 -13.89
CA PHE A 38 -4.74 7.98 -13.09
C PHE A 38 -5.68 9.18 -13.22
N GLY A 39 -6.27 9.62 -12.10
CA GLY A 39 -6.92 10.92 -11.99
C GLY A 39 -5.90 12.02 -11.73
N LEU A 40 -5.87 13.02 -12.60
CA LEU A 40 -4.84 14.03 -12.69
C LEU A 40 -5.43 15.43 -12.59
N ASP A 41 -4.68 16.33 -11.96
CA ASP A 41 -5.02 17.74 -11.86
C ASP A 41 -4.84 18.50 -13.19
N ALA A 42 -5.13 19.80 -13.17
CA ALA A 42 -4.97 20.67 -14.34
C ALA A 42 -3.50 20.79 -14.83
N ALA A 43 -2.52 20.50 -13.97
CA ALA A 43 -1.11 20.42 -14.33
C ALA A 43 -0.70 19.04 -14.88
N GLY A 44 -1.64 18.09 -14.97
CA GLY A 44 -1.41 16.72 -15.40
C GLY A 44 -0.69 15.88 -14.35
N ARG A 45 -0.84 16.22 -13.06
CA ARG A 45 -0.18 15.54 -11.94
C ARG A 45 -1.19 14.78 -11.08
N LEU A 46 -0.74 13.66 -10.51
CA LEU A 46 -1.50 12.92 -9.51
C LEU A 46 -1.45 13.70 -8.18
N SER A 47 -2.43 14.58 -7.97
CA SER A 47 -2.54 15.41 -6.77
C SER A 47 -3.23 14.71 -5.60
N ASP A 48 -3.98 13.63 -5.87
CA ASP A 48 -4.69 12.82 -4.90
C ASP A 48 -4.56 11.34 -5.30
N GLU A 49 -3.81 10.58 -4.50
CA GLU A 49 -3.52 9.15 -4.76
C GLU A 49 -4.75 8.26 -4.75
N ARG A 50 -5.85 8.69 -4.11
CA ARG A 50 -7.12 7.94 -4.09
C ARG A 50 -7.80 7.91 -5.45
N TYR A 51 -7.35 8.74 -6.39
CA TYR A 51 -7.80 8.73 -7.79
C TYR A 51 -6.86 7.95 -8.71
N PHE A 52 -5.90 7.17 -8.17
CA PHE A 52 -5.23 6.11 -8.92
C PHE A 52 -5.99 4.80 -8.75
N VAL A 53 -6.77 4.41 -9.74
CA VAL A 53 -7.64 3.21 -9.70
C VAL A 53 -7.00 2.07 -10.49
N PHE A 54 -6.76 0.94 -9.84
CA PHE A 54 -6.10 -0.25 -10.41
C PHE A 54 -6.51 -1.51 -9.60
N TYR A 55 -5.96 -2.68 -9.91
CA TYR A 55 -6.41 -3.96 -9.32
C TYR A 55 -6.44 -3.99 -7.79
N ASN A 56 -5.53 -3.26 -7.11
CA ASN A 56 -5.46 -3.18 -5.64
C ASN A 56 -6.27 -2.01 -5.04
N GLN A 57 -6.70 -1.05 -5.85
CA GLN A 57 -7.54 0.08 -5.44
C GLN A 57 -8.63 0.26 -6.49
N LYS A 58 -9.69 -0.54 -6.41
CA LYS A 58 -10.70 -0.64 -7.48
C LYS A 58 -11.68 0.53 -7.52
N ASN A 59 -11.73 1.39 -6.51
CA ASN A 59 -12.72 2.47 -6.40
C ASN A 59 -12.05 3.81 -6.06
N SER A 60 -12.57 4.90 -6.61
CA SER A 60 -12.32 6.26 -6.10
C SER A 60 -13.21 6.57 -4.87
N PRO A 61 -12.94 7.65 -4.11
CA PRO A 61 -13.58 7.90 -2.81
C PRO A 61 -15.10 7.91 -2.77
N LYS A 62 -15.78 8.31 -3.85
CA LYS A 62 -17.24 8.32 -3.95
C LYS A 62 -17.74 7.45 -5.11
N ASN A 63 -16.96 6.45 -5.52
CA ASN A 63 -17.26 5.55 -6.64
C ASN A 63 -17.49 6.28 -7.98
N GLU A 64 -16.85 7.45 -8.18
CA GLU A 64 -16.85 8.16 -9.46
C GLU A 64 -16.10 7.39 -10.55
N ILE A 65 -15.14 6.56 -10.14
CA ILE A 65 -14.36 5.64 -10.98
C ILE A 65 -14.38 4.29 -10.28
N VAL A 66 -14.95 3.27 -10.95
CA VAL A 66 -15.05 1.90 -10.42
C VAL A 66 -14.47 0.93 -11.44
N LEU A 67 -13.45 0.19 -11.04
CA LEU A 67 -12.85 -0.89 -11.81
C LEU A 67 -13.60 -2.21 -11.55
N ARG A 68 -14.02 -2.87 -12.63
CA ARG A 68 -14.69 -4.16 -12.65
C ARG A 68 -13.99 -5.10 -13.62
N ASP A 69 -14.21 -6.39 -13.43
CA ASP A 69 -13.80 -7.39 -14.40
C ASP A 69 -14.63 -7.25 -15.68
N GLY A 70 -13.98 -7.40 -16.83
CA GLY A 70 -14.65 -7.37 -18.13
C GLY A 70 -15.36 -8.69 -18.44
N VAL A 71 -16.18 -8.69 -19.50
CA VAL A 71 -16.96 -9.87 -19.91
C VAL A 71 -16.08 -10.98 -20.50
N ALA A 72 -14.96 -10.60 -21.11
CA ALA A 72 -13.99 -11.53 -21.69
C ALA A 72 -12.78 -11.71 -20.77
N SER A 73 -12.19 -12.91 -20.76
CA SER A 73 -10.90 -13.15 -20.12
C SER A 73 -9.83 -12.22 -20.71
N GLY A 74 -9.16 -11.44 -19.86
CA GLY A 74 -8.21 -10.39 -20.24
C GLY A 74 -8.82 -9.01 -20.55
N ALA A 75 -10.14 -8.84 -20.30
CA ALA A 75 -10.79 -7.53 -20.32
C ALA A 75 -10.98 -6.99 -18.90
N VAL A 76 -10.82 -5.68 -18.74
CA VAL A 76 -11.20 -4.92 -17.55
C VAL A 76 -12.09 -3.75 -17.94
N ARG A 77 -13.03 -3.37 -17.07
CA ARG A 77 -14.00 -2.31 -17.36
C ARG A 77 -13.99 -1.26 -16.26
N PHE A 78 -13.86 0.01 -16.66
CA PHE A 78 -14.01 1.16 -15.78
C PHE A 78 -15.40 1.76 -15.98
N HIS A 79 -16.18 1.82 -14.91
CA HIS A 79 -17.40 2.60 -14.85
C HIS A 79 -17.06 4.02 -14.37
N LEU A 80 -17.51 5.03 -15.10
CA LEU A 80 -17.06 6.42 -14.94
C LEU A 80 -18.26 7.38 -14.83
N CYS A 81 -18.34 8.12 -13.72
CA CYS A 81 -19.28 9.23 -13.51
C CYS A 81 -18.53 10.58 -13.58
N LEU A 82 -18.25 11.07 -14.80
CA LEU A 82 -17.31 12.18 -15.00
C LEU A 82 -17.82 13.54 -14.48
N ASP A 83 -19.12 13.67 -14.26
CA ASP A 83 -19.77 14.86 -13.67
C ASP A 83 -19.70 14.88 -12.14
N GLN A 84 -19.52 13.73 -11.50
CA GLN A 84 -19.36 13.60 -10.05
C GLN A 84 -17.91 13.78 -9.59
N LEU A 85 -16.95 13.74 -10.51
CA LEU A 85 -15.54 13.96 -10.20
C LEU A 85 -15.31 15.34 -9.58
N PRO A 86 -14.52 15.43 -8.49
CA PRO A 86 -14.15 16.70 -7.90
C PRO A 86 -13.50 17.65 -8.91
N SER A 87 -13.67 18.96 -8.69
CA SER A 87 -13.12 19.99 -9.58
C SER A 87 -11.61 19.96 -9.73
N HIS A 88 -10.88 19.40 -8.75
CA HIS A 88 -9.43 19.25 -8.81
C HIS A 88 -8.99 18.15 -9.78
N ILE A 89 -9.85 17.19 -10.15
CA ILE A 89 -9.56 16.17 -11.17
C ILE A 89 -9.95 16.72 -12.53
N ALA A 90 -8.94 17.02 -13.35
CA ALA A 90 -9.11 17.60 -14.69
C ALA A 90 -8.89 16.60 -15.83
N LYS A 91 -8.26 15.45 -15.56
CA LYS A 91 -7.96 14.44 -16.57
C LYS A 91 -7.92 13.03 -15.94
N LEU A 92 -8.40 12.03 -16.69
CA LEU A 92 -8.18 10.61 -16.42
C LEU A 92 -7.26 10.04 -17.50
N SER A 93 -6.21 9.32 -17.12
CA SER A 93 -5.28 8.66 -18.04
C SER A 93 -5.28 7.16 -17.82
N PHE A 94 -5.67 6.40 -18.84
CA PHE A 94 -5.75 4.94 -18.77
C PHE A 94 -4.47 4.31 -19.30
N THR A 95 -3.89 3.41 -18.52
CA THR A 95 -2.57 2.86 -18.76
C THR A 95 -2.55 1.35 -18.69
N ALA A 96 -1.65 0.74 -19.45
CA ALA A 96 -1.27 -0.66 -19.29
C ALA A 96 0.23 -0.75 -19.02
N ALA A 97 0.65 -1.56 -18.07
CA ALA A 97 2.04 -1.79 -17.71
C ALA A 97 2.32 -3.29 -17.59
N ILE A 98 3.59 -3.68 -17.74
CA ILE A 98 4.04 -5.06 -17.62
C ILE A 98 5.25 -5.15 -16.68
N ASP A 99 5.31 -6.24 -15.92
CA ASP A 99 6.39 -6.53 -15.00
C ASP A 99 7.52 -7.34 -15.64
N GLY A 100 8.71 -7.29 -15.01
CA GLY A 100 9.90 -8.00 -15.48
C GLY A 100 10.58 -7.39 -16.71
N THR A 101 11.35 -8.18 -17.45
CA THR A 101 12.21 -7.69 -18.54
C THR A 101 11.57 -7.75 -19.93
N ARG A 102 10.31 -8.18 -20.02
CA ARG A 102 9.55 -8.27 -21.28
C ARG A 102 9.15 -6.89 -21.78
N THR A 103 8.62 -6.83 -23.01
CA THR A 103 8.23 -5.57 -23.66
C THR A 103 6.83 -5.64 -24.24
N MET A 104 6.22 -4.47 -24.44
CA MET A 104 4.90 -4.33 -25.08
C MET A 104 4.90 -4.72 -26.57
N GLN A 105 6.06 -5.07 -27.16
CA GLN A 105 6.11 -5.72 -28.47
C GLN A 105 5.43 -7.08 -28.50
N GLU A 106 5.42 -7.79 -27.37
CA GLU A 106 4.78 -9.12 -27.25
C GLU A 106 3.25 -9.04 -27.18
N LEU A 107 2.66 -7.82 -27.14
CA LEU A 107 1.22 -7.63 -27.21
C LEU A 107 0.68 -8.07 -28.58
N GLU A 108 -0.13 -9.15 -28.62
CA GLU A 108 -0.74 -9.61 -29.86
C GLU A 108 -1.81 -8.61 -30.34
N LYS A 109 -2.74 -8.26 -29.44
CA LYS A 109 -3.85 -7.35 -29.72
C LYS A 109 -4.27 -6.61 -28.46
N GLY A 110 -4.51 -5.31 -28.59
CA GLY A 110 -5.12 -4.49 -27.55
C GLY A 110 -6.18 -3.57 -28.13
N HIS A 111 -7.24 -3.31 -27.37
CA HIS A 111 -8.19 -2.25 -27.72
C HIS A 111 -8.84 -1.66 -26.48
N VAL A 112 -9.29 -0.41 -26.62
CA VAL A 112 -10.18 0.26 -25.68
C VAL A 112 -11.51 0.57 -26.36
N CYS A 113 -12.61 0.23 -25.72
CA CYS A 113 -13.97 0.49 -26.17
C CYS A 113 -14.69 1.42 -25.19
N LEU A 114 -15.41 2.40 -25.73
CA LEU A 114 -16.33 3.25 -24.97
C LEU A 114 -17.74 2.71 -25.15
N PHE A 115 -18.44 2.53 -24.05
CA PHE A 115 -19.79 2.01 -23.99
C PHE A 115 -20.74 3.03 -23.40
N ARG A 116 -21.90 3.17 -24.06
CA ARG A 116 -23.09 3.84 -23.52
C ARG A 116 -24.08 2.73 -23.14
N GLY A 117 -24.10 2.38 -21.85
CA GLY A 117 -24.80 1.18 -21.40
C GLY A 117 -24.18 -0.07 -22.04
N GLN A 118 -24.95 -0.78 -22.88
CA GLN A 118 -24.47 -1.95 -23.63
C GLN A 118 -24.04 -1.64 -25.07
N GLU A 119 -24.24 -0.41 -25.54
CA GLU A 119 -23.90 -0.02 -26.91
C GLU A 119 -22.44 0.46 -26.98
N GLU A 120 -21.64 -0.17 -27.84
CA GLU A 120 -20.29 0.31 -28.14
C GLU A 120 -20.33 1.53 -29.07
N VAL A 121 -19.97 2.69 -28.52
CA VAL A 121 -20.05 3.98 -29.23
C VAL A 121 -18.72 4.37 -29.88
N GLY A 122 -17.60 3.82 -29.43
CA GLY A 122 -16.33 3.97 -30.13
C GLY A 122 -15.22 3.06 -29.63
N ARG A 123 -14.20 2.89 -30.48
CA ARG A 123 -13.12 1.92 -30.29
C ARG A 123 -11.78 2.49 -30.74
N TYR A 124 -10.72 2.24 -29.98
CA TYR A 124 -9.35 2.48 -30.39
C TYR A 124 -8.54 1.17 -30.27
N SER A 125 -7.98 0.71 -31.39
CA SER A 125 -7.23 -0.56 -31.46
C SER A 125 -5.73 -0.33 -31.67
N TYR A 126 -4.91 -1.16 -31.03
CA TYR A 126 -3.45 -1.12 -31.11
C TYR A 126 -2.83 -2.52 -31.01
N THR A 127 -1.59 -2.66 -31.44
CA THR A 127 -0.84 -3.94 -31.45
C THR A 127 0.60 -3.72 -31.00
N GLY A 128 1.27 -4.79 -30.60
CA GLY A 128 2.67 -4.75 -30.15
C GLY A 128 3.64 -4.22 -31.19
N GLY A 129 3.33 -4.35 -32.49
CA GLY A 129 4.14 -3.77 -33.58
C GLY A 129 4.22 -2.24 -33.58
N GLN A 130 3.43 -1.56 -32.74
CA GLN A 130 3.51 -0.10 -32.53
C GLN A 130 4.50 0.30 -31.44
N PHE A 131 5.04 -0.68 -30.70
CA PHE A 131 5.95 -0.51 -29.59
C PHE A 131 7.29 -1.19 -29.87
N SER A 132 8.30 -0.82 -29.10
CA SER A 132 9.66 -1.32 -29.16
C SER A 132 10.15 -1.76 -27.77
N ALA A 133 10.92 -0.93 -27.08
CA ALA A 133 11.44 -1.27 -25.76
C ALA A 133 10.47 -0.90 -24.61
N GLU A 134 9.28 -0.40 -24.94
CA GLU A 134 8.33 0.11 -23.97
C GLU A 134 7.74 -1.00 -23.10
N ARG A 135 7.66 -0.74 -21.80
CA ARG A 135 7.11 -1.64 -20.77
C ARG A 135 5.79 -1.12 -20.18
N ALA A 136 5.35 0.03 -20.65
CA ALA A 136 4.08 0.62 -20.28
C ALA A 136 3.55 1.49 -21.41
N ILE A 137 2.23 1.68 -21.46
CA ILE A 137 1.54 2.50 -22.46
C ILE A 137 0.46 3.34 -21.79
N VAL A 138 0.34 4.60 -22.22
CA VAL A 138 -0.88 5.41 -22.05
C VAL A 138 -1.75 5.16 -23.27
N ILE A 139 -2.89 4.52 -23.05
CA ILE A 139 -3.78 4.03 -24.11
C ILE A 139 -4.67 5.17 -24.57
N CYS A 140 -5.39 5.78 -23.63
CA CYS A 140 -6.29 6.90 -23.87
C CYS A 140 -6.36 7.82 -22.66
N GLU A 141 -6.87 9.02 -22.90
CA GLU A 141 -7.15 10.00 -21.86
C GLU A 141 -8.58 10.53 -22.00
N LEU A 142 -9.23 10.80 -20.88
CA LEU A 142 -10.41 11.66 -20.79
C LEU A 142 -9.97 12.96 -20.12
N TYR A 143 -10.29 14.12 -20.68
CA TYR A 143 -9.91 15.41 -20.07
C TYR A 143 -11.03 16.44 -20.16
N ARG A 144 -11.12 17.27 -19.13
CA ARG A 144 -12.12 18.33 -19.01
C ARG A 144 -11.79 19.48 -19.96
N ARG A 145 -12.79 19.97 -20.68
CA ARG A 145 -12.69 21.16 -21.54
C ARG A 145 -14.00 21.95 -21.47
N GLY A 146 -14.03 22.97 -20.60
CA GLY A 146 -15.27 23.66 -20.27
C GLY A 146 -16.22 22.74 -19.50
N ASP A 147 -17.48 22.70 -19.92
CA ASP A 147 -18.54 21.88 -19.30
C ASP A 147 -18.65 20.45 -19.88
N ASP A 148 -17.67 20.06 -20.68
CA ASP A 148 -17.59 18.76 -21.36
C ASP A 148 -16.29 18.02 -21.00
N TRP A 149 -16.31 16.71 -21.21
CA TRP A 149 -15.14 15.85 -21.20
C TRP A 149 -14.83 15.38 -22.62
N ARG A 150 -13.55 15.26 -22.95
CA ARG A 150 -13.11 14.81 -24.27
C ARG A 150 -12.28 13.55 -24.15
N PHE A 151 -12.59 12.57 -25.00
CA PHE A 151 -11.76 11.40 -25.23
C PHE A 151 -10.59 11.75 -26.14
N ASN A 152 -9.44 11.13 -25.88
CA ASN A 152 -8.20 11.23 -26.66
C ASN A 152 -7.60 9.82 -26.81
N ALA A 153 -7.53 9.30 -28.03
CA ALA A 153 -6.76 8.08 -28.30
C ALA A 153 -5.27 8.43 -28.31
N VAL A 154 -4.46 7.89 -27.40
CA VAL A 154 -3.06 8.33 -27.19
C VAL A 154 -2.04 7.34 -27.74
N GLY A 155 -2.10 6.09 -27.30
CA GLY A 155 -1.17 5.02 -27.70
C GLY A 155 0.30 5.39 -27.53
N ARG A 156 0.69 6.02 -26.42
CA ARG A 156 2.07 6.46 -26.15
C ARG A 156 2.75 5.49 -25.20
N GLY A 157 3.86 4.90 -25.63
CA GLY A 157 4.62 3.99 -24.78
C GLY A 157 5.67 4.67 -23.88
N PHE A 158 6.11 3.94 -22.87
CA PHE A 158 7.06 4.33 -21.83
C PHE A 158 8.04 3.18 -21.55
N ASN A 159 9.34 3.45 -21.72
CA ASN A 159 10.40 2.45 -21.52
C ASN A 159 10.55 2.01 -20.06
N GLY A 160 10.36 2.91 -19.09
CA GLY A 160 10.56 2.60 -17.67
C GLY A 160 9.37 1.95 -16.96
N GLY A 161 8.43 1.33 -17.70
CA GLY A 161 7.30 0.60 -17.12
C GLY A 161 6.35 1.48 -16.31
N LEU A 162 5.65 0.86 -15.35
CA LEU A 162 4.76 1.57 -14.43
C LEU A 162 5.50 2.68 -13.67
N LYS A 163 6.78 2.46 -13.37
CA LYS A 163 7.62 3.45 -12.70
C LYS A 163 7.70 4.77 -13.49
N ALA A 164 8.04 4.68 -14.77
CA ALA A 164 8.11 5.88 -15.62
C ALA A 164 6.75 6.57 -15.78
N LEU A 165 5.63 5.83 -15.73
CA LEU A 165 4.29 6.43 -15.75
C LEU A 165 4.02 7.22 -14.47
N VAL A 166 4.32 6.65 -13.31
CA VAL A 166 4.11 7.31 -12.02
C VAL A 166 4.99 8.57 -11.92
N GLU A 167 6.27 8.48 -12.32
CA GLU A 167 7.18 9.64 -12.42
C GLU A 167 6.67 10.71 -13.40
N HIS A 168 6.15 10.29 -14.55
CA HIS A 168 5.61 11.21 -15.56
C HIS A 168 4.42 12.01 -15.05
N PHE A 169 3.54 11.39 -14.26
CA PHE A 169 2.38 12.04 -13.66
C PHE A 169 2.70 12.73 -12.32
N GLY A 170 3.98 12.96 -12.02
CA GLY A 170 4.39 13.70 -10.83
C GLY A 170 4.28 12.93 -9.52
N GLY A 171 4.02 11.62 -9.58
CA GLY A 171 4.27 10.72 -8.47
C GLY A 171 5.76 10.40 -8.37
N THR A 172 6.29 10.24 -7.16
CA THR A 172 7.70 9.82 -7.00
C THR A 172 7.80 8.31 -6.95
N VAL A 173 8.56 7.73 -7.89
CA VAL A 173 9.06 6.37 -7.75
C VAL A 173 10.44 6.42 -7.14
N ALA A 174 10.65 5.67 -6.06
CA ALA A 174 11.95 5.64 -5.42
C ALA A 174 12.93 4.91 -6.36
N GLY A 175 13.94 5.65 -6.86
CA GLY A 175 15.25 5.10 -7.17
C GLY A 175 15.66 5.06 -8.65
N SER A 176 16.21 6.15 -9.19
CA SER A 176 17.46 6.06 -9.98
C SER A 176 18.11 7.43 -10.05
N VAL A 177 19.19 7.61 -9.30
CA VAL A 177 20.10 8.74 -9.46
C VAL A 177 20.87 8.52 -10.77
N PRO A 178 21.00 9.51 -11.68
CA PRO A 178 21.84 9.36 -12.86
C PRO A 178 23.28 9.12 -12.42
N SER A 179 23.91 8.08 -12.97
CA SER A 179 25.34 7.82 -12.79
C SER A 179 26.16 8.95 -13.42
N THR A 180 26.78 9.78 -12.59
CA THR A 180 27.80 10.76 -13.01
C THR A 180 29.04 10.02 -13.54
N PRO A 181 29.61 10.39 -14.71
CA PRO A 181 30.87 9.83 -15.19
C PRO A 181 32.05 10.26 -14.30
N PRO A 182 33.17 9.50 -14.28
CA PRO A 182 34.33 9.85 -13.45
C PRO A 182 35.02 11.11 -13.97
N MET A 183 35.26 12.08 -13.08
CA MET A 183 36.02 13.30 -13.37
C MET A 183 37.50 12.98 -13.60
N ILE A 184 38.02 13.34 -14.77
CA ILE A 184 39.45 13.43 -15.06
C ILE A 184 39.91 14.86 -14.75
N ASN A 185 40.94 14.97 -13.90
CA ASN A 185 41.64 16.21 -13.55
C ASN A 185 42.07 17.03 -14.78
N ARG A 186 41.78 18.33 -14.78
CA ARG A 186 42.59 19.32 -15.51
C ARG A 186 42.58 20.69 -14.81
N PRO A 187 43.70 21.45 -14.83
CA PRO A 187 43.86 22.70 -14.10
C PRO A 187 43.28 23.93 -14.82
N SER A 188 43.04 24.97 -14.03
CA SER A 188 42.42 26.26 -14.33
C SER A 188 43.25 27.23 -15.18
N SER A 189 42.57 28.03 -16.01
CA SER A 189 43.00 29.36 -16.51
C SER A 189 41.79 30.19 -17.02
N PRO A 190 41.88 31.55 -17.13
CA PRO A 190 40.78 32.46 -16.76
C PRO A 190 40.13 33.35 -17.87
N SER A 191 38.89 33.79 -17.59
CA SER A 191 38.12 35.01 -18.03
C SER A 191 37.69 35.17 -19.52
N PRO A 192 36.67 36.00 -19.95
CA PRO A 192 35.97 37.14 -19.29
C PRO A 192 34.41 37.19 -19.53
N PRO A 193 33.66 38.29 -19.20
CA PRO A 193 32.23 38.26 -18.84
C PRO A 193 31.24 38.60 -19.96
N GLN A 194 30.02 38.08 -19.87
CA GLN A 194 28.81 38.73 -20.39
C GLN A 194 27.52 38.15 -19.79
N GLN A 195 26.75 39.00 -19.10
CA GLN A 195 25.31 38.86 -18.84
C GLN A 195 24.54 39.46 -20.03
N PRO A 196 23.33 38.97 -20.36
CA PRO A 196 22.12 39.55 -19.76
C PRO A 196 20.99 38.55 -19.41
N ASN A 197 20.42 38.77 -18.21
CA ASN A 197 19.08 38.44 -17.68
C ASN A 197 18.34 37.12 -18.03
N PRO A 198 17.91 36.36 -17.00
CA PRO A 198 16.71 35.54 -17.05
C PRO A 198 15.47 36.27 -16.50
N SER A 199 14.36 36.16 -17.23
CA SER A 199 12.99 36.50 -16.84
C SER A 199 12.51 35.68 -15.63
N PRO A 200 11.45 36.12 -14.91
CA PRO A 200 11.16 35.67 -13.56
C PRO A 200 10.64 34.23 -13.49
N ARG A 201 11.32 33.41 -12.69
CA ARG A 201 10.78 32.16 -12.13
C ARG A 201 9.64 32.51 -11.18
N ASN A 202 8.42 32.11 -11.50
CA ASN A 202 7.40 31.92 -10.47
C ASN A 202 7.89 30.84 -9.49
N PRO A 203 7.77 31.05 -8.16
CA PRO A 203 8.14 30.04 -7.20
C PRO A 203 7.14 28.88 -7.29
N ALA A 204 7.63 27.69 -7.62
CA ALA A 204 6.93 26.48 -7.24
C ALA A 204 6.91 26.47 -5.71
N GLY A 205 5.71 26.55 -5.12
CA GLY A 205 5.55 26.29 -3.70
C GLY A 205 6.14 24.91 -3.37
N PRO A 206 6.81 24.74 -2.22
CA PRO A 206 7.35 23.45 -1.82
C PRO A 206 6.23 22.42 -1.80
N SER A 207 6.50 21.24 -2.35
CA SER A 207 5.54 20.13 -2.33
C SER A 207 5.19 19.78 -0.89
N LEU A 208 3.96 19.34 -0.63
CA LEU A 208 3.48 18.91 0.69
C LEU A 208 4.43 17.89 1.34
N VAL A 209 5.07 17.04 0.52
CA VAL A 209 6.09 16.06 0.91
C VAL A 209 7.40 16.69 1.40
N GLN A 210 7.85 17.80 0.80
CA GLN A 210 9.03 18.53 1.29
C GLN A 210 8.78 19.16 2.66
N ASN A 211 7.54 19.56 2.95
CA ASN A 211 7.19 20.10 4.27
C ASN A 211 7.04 18.99 5.33
N ILE A 212 6.57 17.80 4.96
CA ILE A 212 6.45 16.63 5.85
C ILE A 212 7.83 16.02 6.20
N VAL A 213 8.74 15.91 5.24
CA VAL A 213 10.12 15.44 5.49
C VAL A 213 10.94 16.49 6.23
N ALA A 214 10.64 17.78 6.05
CA ALA A 214 11.30 18.86 6.80
C ALA A 214 10.86 18.96 8.27
N SER A 215 9.77 18.29 8.69
CA SER A 215 9.27 18.29 10.07
C SER A 215 9.64 17.04 10.88
N LEU A 216 10.28 16.04 10.25
CA LEU A 216 10.70 14.82 10.93
C LEU A 216 12.01 15.03 11.70
N PRO A 217 12.15 14.50 12.93
CA PRO A 217 13.42 14.54 13.64
C PRO A 217 14.56 13.85 12.85
N ASN A 218 15.78 14.39 12.93
CA ASN A 218 16.94 13.88 12.17
C ASN A 218 17.23 12.38 12.38
N HIS A 219 16.93 11.85 13.57
CA HIS A 219 17.10 10.43 13.87
C HIS A 219 16.11 9.55 13.09
N VAL A 220 14.90 10.06 12.83
CA VAL A 220 13.87 9.40 12.03
C VAL A 220 14.28 9.33 10.57
N CYS A 221 14.72 10.46 10.00
CA CYS A 221 15.26 10.49 8.64
C CYS A 221 16.46 9.54 8.50
N SER A 222 17.34 9.49 9.51
CA SER A 222 18.51 8.59 9.51
C SER A 222 18.10 7.12 9.58
N ARG A 223 17.09 6.76 10.38
CA ARG A 223 16.52 5.41 10.47
C ARG A 223 15.90 5.01 9.13
N MET A 224 15.09 5.89 8.54
CA MET A 224 14.50 5.68 7.21
C MET A 224 15.56 5.48 6.13
N ASP A 225 16.63 6.30 6.13
CA ASP A 225 17.73 6.19 5.18
C ASP A 225 18.58 4.92 5.38
N ASN A 226 18.75 4.47 6.62
CA ASN A 226 19.43 3.21 6.94
C ASN A 226 18.60 2.01 6.46
N LEU A 227 17.30 2.01 6.75
CA LEU A 227 16.38 0.98 6.31
C LEU A 227 16.32 0.93 4.78
N ALA A 228 16.16 2.08 4.12
CA ALA A 228 16.20 2.19 2.66
C ALA A 228 17.55 1.74 2.05
N ARG A 229 18.66 1.86 2.78
CA ARG A 229 19.97 1.31 2.36
C ARG A 229 20.05 -0.20 2.51
N GLN A 230 19.49 -0.76 3.58
CA GLN A 230 19.43 -2.20 3.82
C GLN A 230 18.51 -2.91 2.83
N CYS A 231 17.43 -2.26 2.37
CA CYS A 231 16.48 -2.85 1.42
C CYS A 231 17.02 -3.01 -0.03
N ARG A 232 18.24 -2.55 -0.36
CA ARG A 232 18.77 -2.44 -1.74
C ARG A 232 19.00 -3.77 -2.51
N GLY A 233 18.49 -4.90 -2.01
CA GLY A 233 18.58 -6.21 -2.65
C GLY A 233 17.29 -6.73 -3.28
N ASP A 234 16.11 -6.25 -2.86
CA ASP A 234 14.82 -6.82 -3.28
C ASP A 234 13.66 -5.80 -3.26
N THR A 235 14.02 -4.53 -3.49
CA THR A 235 13.22 -3.35 -3.09
C THR A 235 11.85 -3.18 -3.74
N GLU A 236 11.51 -3.82 -4.86
CA GLU A 236 10.21 -3.55 -5.50
C GLU A 236 9.02 -4.07 -4.68
N TYR A 237 9.18 -5.20 -3.98
CA TYR A 237 8.08 -5.89 -3.30
C TYR A 237 7.44 -5.07 -2.17
N LEU A 238 8.25 -4.49 -1.29
CA LEU A 238 7.77 -3.73 -0.12
C LEU A 238 7.77 -2.20 -0.32
N THR A 239 8.18 -1.70 -1.49
CA THR A 239 8.36 -0.25 -1.71
C THR A 239 7.08 0.54 -1.45
N SER A 240 5.93 0.06 -1.92
CA SER A 240 4.63 0.73 -1.70
C SER A 240 4.30 0.80 -0.22
N LEU A 241 4.45 -0.33 0.50
CA LEU A 241 4.20 -0.44 1.93
C LEU A 241 5.08 0.52 2.73
N TYR A 242 6.39 0.55 2.46
CA TYR A 242 7.29 1.50 3.12
C TYR A 242 6.95 2.96 2.82
N LYS A 243 6.57 3.30 1.59
CA LYS A 243 6.15 4.69 1.27
C LYS A 243 4.92 5.10 2.07
N ASN A 244 3.89 4.25 2.10
CA ASN A 244 2.65 4.50 2.82
C ASN A 244 2.90 4.57 4.33
N MET A 245 3.76 3.68 4.84
CA MET A 245 4.17 3.67 6.24
C MET A 245 4.94 4.94 6.60
N PHE A 246 5.94 5.35 5.82
CA PHE A 246 6.71 6.57 6.10
C PHE A 246 5.86 7.84 6.02
N ALA A 247 4.94 7.91 5.06
CA ALA A 247 4.03 9.04 4.94
C ALA A 247 3.10 9.15 6.17
N SER A 248 2.61 8.01 6.67
CA SER A 248 1.77 7.97 7.87
C SER A 248 2.59 8.25 9.13
N PHE A 249 3.77 7.65 9.26
CA PHE A 249 4.69 7.84 10.37
C PHE A 249 5.10 9.31 10.56
N ALA A 250 5.26 10.05 9.45
CA ALA A 250 5.57 11.47 9.50
C ALA A 250 4.48 12.36 10.11
N ARG A 251 3.23 11.86 10.21
CA ARG A 251 2.13 12.52 10.91
C ARG A 251 2.11 12.25 12.42
N HIS A 252 2.90 11.27 12.88
CA HIS A 252 2.98 10.82 14.27
C HIS A 252 4.41 10.95 14.83
N PRO A 253 4.97 12.18 14.92
CA PRO A 253 6.37 12.39 15.31
C PRO A 253 6.69 11.89 16.73
N ASP A 254 5.71 11.91 17.64
CA ASP A 254 5.89 11.47 19.04
C ASP A 254 6.15 9.96 19.15
N VAL A 255 5.64 9.16 18.20
CA VAL A 255 5.93 7.72 18.12
C VAL A 255 7.41 7.50 17.76
N ALA A 256 8.02 8.46 17.08
CA ALA A 256 9.37 8.34 16.56
C ALA A 256 10.47 8.60 17.59
N ASP A 257 10.12 9.16 18.75
CA ASP A 257 11.06 9.46 19.83
C ASP A 257 11.48 8.21 20.62
N LEU A 258 10.72 7.12 20.54
CA LEU A 258 11.01 5.89 21.27
C LEU A 258 10.93 4.67 20.34
N PRO A 259 12.02 3.87 20.19
CA PRO A 259 11.97 2.67 19.37
C PRO A 259 10.99 1.66 19.97
N VAL A 260 10.06 1.18 19.16
CA VAL A 260 9.04 0.20 19.56
C VAL A 260 9.38 -1.14 18.91
N GLN A 261 9.54 -2.19 19.72
CA GLN A 261 9.67 -3.54 19.19
C GLN A 261 8.30 -4.08 18.82
N VAL A 262 8.13 -4.54 17.59
CA VAL A 262 6.88 -5.15 17.14
C VAL A 262 7.01 -6.67 17.11
N VAL A 263 6.02 -7.35 17.68
CA VAL A 263 5.86 -8.80 17.68
C VAL A 263 4.52 -9.09 17.02
N THR A 264 4.50 -9.99 16.04
CA THR A 264 3.26 -10.41 15.39
C THR A 264 2.86 -11.80 15.87
N CYS A 265 1.60 -11.97 16.25
CA CYS A 265 1.04 -13.25 16.69
C CYS A 265 -0.18 -13.61 15.83
N MET A 266 -0.09 -14.71 15.09
CA MET A 266 -1.10 -15.10 14.11
C MET A 266 -1.88 -16.33 14.55
N ASP A 267 -3.20 -16.28 14.40
CA ASP A 267 -4.04 -17.47 14.46
C ASP A 267 -3.68 -18.44 13.33
N ALA A 268 -3.39 -19.69 13.68
CA ALA A 268 -3.10 -20.81 12.80
C ALA A 268 -4.07 -21.98 13.04
N SER A 269 -5.32 -21.66 13.37
CA SER A 269 -6.43 -22.60 13.44
C SER A 269 -6.94 -22.97 12.04
N GLY A 270 -7.79 -24.01 11.98
CA GLY A 270 -8.32 -24.54 10.74
C GLY A 270 -9.26 -23.58 10.00
N SER A 271 -9.94 -22.67 10.69
CA SER A 271 -10.81 -21.67 10.06
C SER A 271 -10.02 -20.64 9.27
N MET A 272 -8.78 -20.38 9.67
CA MET A 272 -7.84 -19.52 8.95
C MET A 272 -7.26 -20.16 7.67
N PHE A 273 -7.45 -21.46 7.45
CA PHE A 273 -6.75 -22.23 6.40
C PHE A 273 -6.83 -21.58 5.01
N ASP A 274 -8.01 -21.13 4.60
CA ASP A 274 -8.19 -20.52 3.29
C ASP A 274 -7.48 -19.16 3.16
N LEU A 275 -7.37 -18.38 4.25
CA LEU A 275 -6.64 -17.12 4.28
C LEU A 275 -5.13 -17.32 4.14
N TYR A 276 -4.59 -18.42 4.68
CA TYR A 276 -3.19 -18.77 4.44
C TYR A 276 -2.99 -19.29 3.02
N ARG A 277 -3.84 -20.23 2.58
CA ARG A 277 -3.74 -20.87 1.27
C ARG A 277 -3.81 -19.88 0.11
N ASN A 278 -4.63 -18.83 0.23
CA ASN A 278 -4.79 -17.80 -0.79
C ASN A 278 -3.78 -16.63 -0.66
N GLY A 279 -2.84 -16.70 0.28
CA GLY A 279 -1.79 -15.70 0.48
C GLY A 279 -2.26 -14.41 1.17
N ARG A 280 -3.48 -14.32 1.71
CA ARG A 280 -3.91 -13.16 2.52
C ARG A 280 -3.05 -12.99 3.76
N MET A 281 -2.77 -14.09 4.47
CA MET A 281 -1.91 -14.02 5.66
C MET A 281 -0.46 -13.64 5.34
N GLN A 282 0.03 -13.96 4.14
CA GLN A 282 1.32 -13.46 3.66
C GLN A 282 1.28 -11.92 3.50
N ARG A 283 0.22 -11.37 2.90
CA ARG A 283 0.06 -9.91 2.78
C ARG A 283 -0.03 -9.21 4.14
N VAL A 284 -0.67 -9.84 5.13
CA VAL A 284 -0.66 -9.35 6.52
C VAL A 284 0.77 -9.26 7.05
N ILE A 285 1.57 -10.31 6.87
CA ILE A 285 3.00 -10.30 7.26
C ILE A 285 3.74 -9.17 6.56
N ASP A 286 3.54 -8.96 5.26
CA ASP A 286 4.24 -7.91 4.51
C ASP A 286 3.93 -6.51 5.06
N LYS A 287 2.64 -6.22 5.29
CA LYS A 287 2.19 -4.94 5.84
C LYS A 287 2.75 -4.70 7.23
N PHE A 288 2.71 -5.73 8.10
CA PHE A 288 3.18 -5.64 9.47
C PHE A 288 4.70 -5.60 9.57
N PHE A 289 5.41 -6.27 8.67
CA PHE A 289 6.86 -6.22 8.60
C PHE A 289 7.35 -4.80 8.25
N ALA A 290 6.75 -4.15 7.25
CA ALA A 290 7.08 -2.76 6.90
C ALA A 290 6.80 -1.78 8.06
N PHE A 291 5.71 -2.02 8.80
CA PHE A 291 5.38 -1.27 10.00
C PHE A 291 6.43 -1.49 11.10
N ALA A 292 6.74 -2.75 11.42
CA ALA A 292 7.67 -3.16 12.48
C ALA A 292 9.08 -2.59 12.29
N THR A 293 9.65 -2.73 11.10
CA THR A 293 11.01 -2.28 10.79
C THR A 293 11.13 -0.76 10.67
N THR A 294 10.00 -0.05 10.49
CA THR A 294 9.98 1.43 10.55
C THR A 294 10.05 1.94 11.99
N LEU A 295 9.40 1.24 12.92
CA LEU A 295 9.33 1.64 14.34
C LEU A 295 10.56 1.25 15.17
N SER A 296 11.38 0.33 14.66
CA SER A 296 12.54 -0.23 15.35
C SER A 296 13.82 0.00 14.54
N ASP A 297 14.97 0.03 15.22
CA ASP A 297 16.28 -0.01 14.56
C ASP A 297 16.67 -1.44 14.14
N ILE A 298 15.85 -2.43 14.49
CA ILE A 298 16.05 -3.83 14.15
C ILE A 298 15.29 -4.13 12.85
N ALA A 299 16.01 -4.59 11.83
CA ALA A 299 15.45 -4.99 10.53
C ALA A 299 14.82 -6.40 10.56
N SER A 300 14.12 -6.72 11.64
CA SER A 300 13.40 -7.99 11.81
C SER A 300 12.13 -7.80 12.63
N MET A 301 11.16 -8.68 12.40
CA MET A 301 9.92 -8.76 13.17
C MET A 301 9.78 -10.16 13.76
N ASP A 302 9.60 -10.25 15.07
CA ASP A 302 9.36 -11.53 15.73
C ASP A 302 7.98 -12.07 15.36
N LEU A 303 7.88 -13.36 15.05
CA LEU A 303 6.62 -14.00 14.69
C LEU A 303 6.26 -15.15 15.64
N TRP A 304 5.02 -15.12 16.10
CA TRP A 304 4.33 -16.18 16.80
C TRP A 304 3.16 -16.67 15.98
N ALA A 305 2.83 -17.94 16.11
CA ALA A 305 1.52 -18.44 15.71
C ALA A 305 0.93 -19.37 16.78
N PHE A 306 -0.39 -19.51 16.78
CA PHE A 306 -1.09 -20.33 17.76
C PHE A 306 -2.24 -21.15 17.16
N GLY A 307 -2.54 -22.27 17.81
CA GLY A 307 -3.72 -23.11 17.60
C GLY A 307 -4.17 -23.61 18.97
N ALA A 308 -4.17 -24.93 19.21
CA ALA A 308 -4.27 -25.47 20.57
C ALA A 308 -3.04 -25.19 21.43
N LYS A 309 -1.91 -24.85 20.79
CA LYS A 309 -0.66 -24.44 21.42
C LYS A 309 -0.12 -23.18 20.79
N SER A 310 0.79 -22.48 21.47
CA SER A 310 1.52 -21.35 20.91
C SER A 310 2.98 -21.67 20.59
N ARG A 311 3.56 -20.99 19.60
CA ARG A 311 4.98 -21.15 19.23
C ARG A 311 5.56 -19.91 18.56
N GLN A 312 6.81 -19.60 18.89
CA GLN A 312 7.65 -18.67 18.14
C GLN A 312 8.33 -19.33 16.93
N PHE A 313 8.29 -18.66 15.78
CA PHE A 313 8.98 -19.04 14.55
C PHE A 313 10.25 -18.21 14.34
N GLY A 314 11.03 -18.49 13.28
CA GLY A 314 12.18 -17.66 12.93
C GLY A 314 11.75 -16.21 12.67
N ALA A 315 12.58 -15.22 12.98
CA ALA A 315 12.17 -13.83 12.73
C ALA A 315 11.90 -13.58 11.24
N VAL A 316 10.90 -12.74 10.93
CA VAL A 316 10.69 -12.22 9.59
C VAL A 316 11.77 -11.17 9.33
N THR A 317 12.43 -11.26 8.19
CA THR A 317 13.56 -10.44 7.76
C THR A 317 13.40 -10.11 6.28
N MET A 318 14.23 -9.19 5.76
CA MET A 318 14.19 -8.86 4.34
C MET A 318 14.47 -10.07 3.44
N ASP A 319 15.25 -11.04 3.92
CA ASP A 319 15.69 -12.20 3.14
C ASP A 319 14.61 -13.29 3.02
N ASN A 320 13.63 -13.33 3.93
CA ASN A 320 12.63 -14.39 4.01
C ASN A 320 11.18 -13.90 4.02
N VAL A 321 10.93 -12.58 3.94
CA VAL A 321 9.57 -12.02 4.05
C VAL A 321 8.65 -12.45 2.91
N ARG A 322 9.15 -12.53 1.66
CA ARG A 322 8.35 -12.66 0.43
C ARG A 322 7.45 -13.91 0.38
N ASP A 323 7.89 -15.03 0.94
CA ASP A 323 7.18 -16.31 0.96
C ASP A 323 7.15 -16.92 2.36
N TYR A 324 7.28 -16.08 3.39
CA TYR A 324 7.43 -16.50 4.78
C TYR A 324 6.38 -17.55 5.21
N THR A 325 5.09 -17.33 4.96
CA THR A 325 4.04 -18.29 5.37
C THR A 325 4.11 -19.62 4.62
N PHE A 326 4.77 -19.66 3.46
CA PHE A 326 4.89 -20.86 2.63
C PHE A 326 6.22 -21.61 2.84
N ALA A 327 7.27 -20.90 3.26
CA ALA A 327 8.61 -21.46 3.38
C ALA A 327 9.04 -21.75 4.83
N GLU A 328 8.75 -20.84 5.76
CA GLU A 328 9.29 -20.93 7.12
C GLU A 328 8.77 -22.19 7.83
N ALA A 329 9.67 -22.89 8.51
CA ALA A 329 9.40 -24.17 9.18
C ALA A 329 8.65 -25.22 8.34
N GLY A 330 8.74 -25.16 7.01
CA GLY A 330 8.06 -26.06 6.08
C GLY A 330 6.63 -25.64 5.70
N GLY A 331 6.26 -24.38 5.91
CA GLY A 331 5.02 -23.76 5.46
C GLY A 331 3.85 -23.87 6.44
N PHE A 332 2.81 -23.05 6.20
CA PHE A 332 1.68 -22.86 7.10
C PHE A 332 0.92 -24.16 7.41
N GLU A 333 0.80 -25.08 6.45
CA GLU A 333 0.13 -26.37 6.67
C GLU A 333 0.83 -27.15 7.79
N ARG A 334 2.16 -27.07 7.85
CA ARG A 334 2.95 -27.69 8.92
C ARG A 334 2.84 -26.94 10.23
N TRP A 335 2.71 -25.61 10.21
CA TRP A 335 2.45 -24.83 11.42
C TRP A 335 1.12 -25.24 12.04
N MET A 336 0.06 -25.24 11.23
CA MET A 336 -1.29 -25.63 11.62
C MET A 336 -1.32 -27.05 12.20
N SER A 337 -0.67 -28.01 11.53
CA SER A 337 -0.53 -29.37 12.03
C SER A 337 0.21 -29.43 13.38
N MET A 338 1.34 -28.72 13.50
CA MET A 338 2.17 -28.70 14.71
C MET A 338 1.47 -28.07 15.90
N LEU A 339 0.67 -27.03 15.66
CA LEU A 339 -0.06 -26.26 16.67
C LEU A 339 -1.43 -26.85 16.97
N ASN A 340 -1.80 -27.97 16.34
CA ASN A 340 -3.10 -28.62 16.46
C ASN A 340 -4.25 -27.65 16.11
N TYR A 341 -4.36 -27.34 14.82
CA TYR A 341 -5.31 -26.40 14.21
C TYR A 341 -6.81 -26.65 14.50
N GLN A 342 -7.17 -27.76 15.13
CA GLN A 342 -8.55 -28.07 15.50
C GLN A 342 -9.08 -27.18 16.64
N TYR A 343 -8.19 -26.46 17.32
CA TYR A 343 -8.50 -25.58 18.43
C TYR A 343 -7.80 -24.23 18.25
N ASN A 344 -8.33 -23.20 18.90
CA ASN A 344 -7.74 -21.89 19.09
C ASN A 344 -7.62 -21.60 20.59
N ASN A 345 -6.46 -21.09 21.02
CA ASN A 345 -6.16 -20.77 22.41
C ASN A 345 -5.39 -19.45 22.48
N GLU A 346 -6.12 -18.34 22.30
CA GLU A 346 -5.56 -16.99 22.36
C GLU A 346 -4.86 -16.71 23.71
N PRO A 347 -5.44 -17.07 24.87
CA PRO A 347 -4.79 -16.84 26.17
C PRO A 347 -3.42 -17.51 26.31
N GLU A 348 -3.19 -18.69 25.73
CA GLU A 348 -1.88 -19.36 25.76
C GLU A 348 -0.82 -18.53 25.03
N ALA A 349 -1.12 -18.09 23.81
CA ALA A 349 -0.21 -17.24 23.04
C ALA A 349 0.07 -15.92 23.76
N MET A 350 -0.97 -15.30 24.32
CA MET A 350 -0.81 -14.06 25.08
C MET A 350 0.08 -14.24 26.33
N ARG A 351 -0.04 -15.37 27.05
CA ARG A 351 0.82 -15.69 28.20
C ARG A 351 2.27 -15.90 27.80
N ASP A 352 2.51 -16.64 26.73
CA ASP A 352 3.88 -16.91 26.25
C ASP A 352 4.58 -15.63 25.80
N ILE A 353 3.87 -14.76 25.08
CA ILE A 353 4.35 -13.44 24.70
C ILE A 353 4.60 -12.58 25.94
N MET A 354 3.66 -12.54 26.89
CA MET A 354 3.85 -11.81 28.15
C MET A 354 5.10 -12.28 28.91
N MET A 355 5.35 -13.59 28.97
CA MET A 355 6.52 -14.15 29.66
C MET A 355 7.85 -13.72 29.04
N ILE A 356 7.91 -13.62 27.71
CA ILE A 356 9.14 -13.30 26.98
C ILE A 356 9.37 -11.78 26.90
N TYR A 357 8.32 -11.01 26.63
CA TYR A 357 8.44 -9.59 26.35
C TYR A 357 8.09 -8.69 27.54
N GLY A 358 7.37 -9.19 28.55
CA GLY A 358 6.88 -8.38 29.68
C GLY A 358 7.97 -7.86 30.62
N ALA A 359 9.14 -8.51 30.62
CA ALA A 359 10.29 -8.07 31.39
C ALA A 359 11.15 -7.01 30.67
N LEU A 360 10.86 -6.71 29.40
CA LEU A 360 11.64 -5.74 28.63
C LEU A 360 11.33 -4.32 29.10
N ARG A 361 12.38 -3.52 29.34
CA ARG A 361 12.27 -2.10 29.69
C ARG A 361 12.24 -1.21 28.45
N LYS A 362 11.44 -1.60 27.46
CA LYS A 362 11.20 -0.84 26.23
C LYS A 362 9.80 -1.14 25.72
N PRO A 363 9.17 -0.24 24.96
CA PRO A 363 7.86 -0.51 24.39
C PRO A 363 7.87 -1.71 23.46
N VAL A 364 6.91 -2.60 23.67
CA VAL A 364 6.62 -3.74 22.82
C VAL A 364 5.19 -3.61 22.34
N MET A 365 4.99 -3.62 21.03
CA MET A 365 3.67 -3.69 20.41
C MET A 365 3.45 -5.10 19.88
N VAL A 366 2.36 -5.73 20.31
CA VAL A 366 1.92 -7.03 19.84
C VAL A 366 0.79 -6.83 18.85
N LEU A 367 1.03 -7.18 17.59
CA LEU A 367 0.00 -7.27 16.55
C LEU A 367 -0.60 -8.67 16.61
N PHE A 368 -1.81 -8.80 17.18
CA PHE A 368 -2.45 -10.09 17.45
C PHE A 368 -3.62 -10.32 16.48
N ILE A 369 -3.50 -11.32 15.60
CA ILE A 369 -4.50 -11.63 14.57
C ILE A 369 -5.35 -12.82 15.00
N THR A 370 -6.66 -12.71 14.83
CA THR A 370 -7.65 -13.78 15.06
C THR A 370 -8.83 -13.65 14.09
N ASP A 371 -9.52 -14.74 13.79
CA ASP A 371 -10.82 -14.76 13.08
C ASP A 371 -12.02 -14.88 14.03
N GLY A 372 -11.84 -14.60 15.33
CA GLY A 372 -12.94 -14.49 16.29
C GLY A 372 -13.28 -15.79 17.00
N ARG A 373 -14.55 -15.95 17.40
CA ARG A 373 -15.05 -17.07 18.22
C ARG A 373 -14.25 -17.25 19.52
N LEU A 374 -13.94 -16.13 20.17
CA LEU A 374 -13.18 -16.14 21.41
C LEU A 374 -14.02 -16.77 22.51
N SER A 375 -13.47 -17.82 23.13
CA SER A 375 -14.18 -18.62 24.14
C SER A 375 -13.76 -18.29 25.58
N SER A 376 -12.71 -17.48 25.75
CA SER A 376 -11.99 -17.32 27.01
C SER A 376 -11.87 -15.85 27.45
N ASP A 377 -12.96 -15.10 27.37
CA ASP A 377 -13.03 -13.66 27.71
C ASP A 377 -12.31 -13.34 29.04
N TRP A 378 -12.62 -14.08 30.10
CA TRP A 378 -12.04 -13.82 31.43
C TRP A 378 -10.51 -13.97 31.47
N GLU A 379 -9.93 -14.92 30.72
CA GLU A 379 -8.48 -15.14 30.70
C GLU A 379 -7.77 -14.00 29.98
N ILE A 380 -8.37 -13.54 28.88
CA ILE A 380 -7.87 -12.43 28.09
C ILE A 380 -7.93 -11.15 28.94
N GLU A 381 -9.05 -10.87 29.60
CA GLU A 381 -9.17 -9.74 30.53
C GLU A 381 -8.08 -9.80 31.61
N GLU A 382 -7.88 -10.95 32.23
CA GLU A 382 -6.86 -11.11 33.27
C GLU A 382 -5.45 -10.82 32.74
N ILE A 383 -5.12 -11.28 31.53
CA ILE A 383 -3.82 -11.02 30.90
C ILE A 383 -3.70 -9.54 30.53
N LEU A 384 -4.74 -8.90 30.01
CA LEU A 384 -4.73 -7.46 29.69
C LEU A 384 -4.53 -6.61 30.94
N ILE A 385 -5.22 -6.93 32.03
CA ILE A 385 -5.03 -6.29 33.34
C ILE A 385 -3.58 -6.47 33.82
N LYS A 386 -3.03 -7.68 33.78
CA LYS A 386 -1.64 -7.95 34.18
C LYS A 386 -0.64 -7.18 33.31
N THR A 387 -0.80 -7.25 32.00
CA THR A 387 0.12 -6.65 31.01
C THR A 387 0.08 -5.13 30.99
N SER A 388 -1.04 -4.51 31.41
CA SER A 388 -1.18 -3.05 31.51
C SER A 388 -0.20 -2.38 32.47
N ARG A 389 0.51 -3.16 33.29
CA ARG A 389 1.54 -2.68 34.22
C ARG A 389 2.94 -2.67 33.60
N PHE A 390 3.10 -3.23 32.41
CA PHE A 390 4.35 -3.37 31.66
C PHE A 390 4.26 -2.58 30.35
N PRO A 391 5.39 -2.28 29.68
CA PRO A 391 5.38 -1.57 28.42
C PRO A 391 5.01 -2.50 27.23
N ILE A 392 3.91 -3.25 27.37
CA ILE A 392 3.31 -4.07 26.30
C ILE A 392 2.00 -3.45 25.86
N TYR A 393 1.84 -3.23 24.56
CA TYR A 393 0.62 -2.80 23.90
C TYR A 393 0.06 -3.91 23.01
N TRP A 394 -1.22 -4.24 23.16
CA TRP A 394 -1.91 -5.26 22.38
C TRP A 394 -2.81 -4.62 21.32
N GLN A 395 -2.41 -4.72 20.06
CA GLN A 395 -3.27 -4.35 18.94
C GLN A 395 -3.87 -5.61 18.35
N PHE A 396 -5.13 -5.86 18.69
CA PHE A 396 -5.90 -6.96 18.12
C PHE A 396 -6.42 -6.57 16.73
N VAL A 397 -6.31 -7.50 15.79
CA VAL A 397 -6.83 -7.38 14.43
C VAL A 397 -7.71 -8.59 14.14
N GLY A 398 -9.02 -8.35 14.07
CA GLY A 398 -10.01 -9.36 13.70
C GLY A 398 -10.15 -9.44 12.19
N LEU A 399 -10.02 -10.63 11.60
CA LEU A 399 -10.18 -10.85 10.16
C LEU A 399 -11.32 -11.83 9.88
N HIS A 400 -12.32 -11.41 9.09
CA HIS A 400 -13.38 -12.29 8.55
C HIS A 400 -14.28 -13.00 9.60
N GLY A 401 -14.18 -12.59 10.86
CA GLY A 401 -14.81 -13.23 12.00
C GLY A 401 -16.02 -12.53 12.59
N GLU A 402 -16.69 -13.26 13.48
CA GLU A 402 -17.75 -12.77 14.36
C GLU A 402 -17.48 -13.23 15.81
N GLU A 403 -18.21 -12.68 16.78
CA GLU A 403 -18.09 -13.05 18.20
C GLU A 403 -16.68 -12.84 18.76
N TYR A 404 -16.18 -11.60 18.70
CA TYR A 404 -14.87 -11.26 19.25
C TYR A 404 -14.85 -11.06 20.78
N GLY A 405 -15.97 -11.35 21.45
CA GLY A 405 -16.08 -11.41 22.91
C GLY A 405 -15.61 -10.12 23.59
N VAL A 406 -14.66 -10.25 24.50
CA VAL A 406 -14.04 -9.14 25.24
C VAL A 406 -13.42 -8.07 24.33
N LEU A 407 -12.95 -8.42 23.13
CA LEU A 407 -12.26 -7.47 22.25
C LEU A 407 -13.19 -6.35 21.76
N GLU A 408 -14.49 -6.58 21.71
CA GLU A 408 -15.49 -5.55 21.35
C GLU A 408 -15.79 -4.59 22.51
N ARG A 409 -15.37 -4.95 23.73
CA ARG A 409 -15.68 -4.22 24.97
C ARG A 409 -14.42 -3.94 25.80
N LEU A 410 -13.27 -3.77 25.15
CA LEU A 410 -11.98 -3.49 25.82
C LEU A 410 -12.05 -2.31 26.81
N GLN A 411 -12.86 -1.28 26.49
CA GLN A 411 -13.05 -0.08 27.31
C GLN A 411 -13.81 -0.36 28.62
N GLU A 412 -14.52 -1.50 28.72
CA GLU A 412 -15.27 -1.91 29.91
C GLU A 412 -14.38 -2.69 30.91
N ILE A 413 -13.14 -3.04 30.53
CA ILE A 413 -12.23 -3.80 31.38
C ILE A 413 -11.64 -2.88 32.47
N ASP A 414 -12.21 -2.97 33.67
CA ASP A 414 -11.73 -2.29 34.86
C ASP A 414 -10.39 -2.84 35.36
N GLY A 415 -9.62 -1.99 36.07
CA GLY A 415 -8.39 -2.40 36.77
C GLY A 415 -7.11 -2.37 35.93
N ARG A 416 -7.19 -2.04 34.64
CA ARG A 416 -6.00 -1.79 33.80
C ARG A 416 -5.25 -0.54 34.27
N ARG A 417 -3.92 -0.64 34.38
CA ARG A 417 -3.04 0.49 34.75
C ARG A 417 -2.80 1.43 33.58
N SER A 418 -2.86 0.95 32.34
CA SER A 418 -2.84 1.75 31.11
C SER A 418 -3.84 1.20 30.09
N GLU A 419 -4.23 2.01 29.12
CA GLU A 419 -5.03 1.62 27.94
C GLU A 419 -4.16 0.82 26.97
N ASN A 420 -3.72 -0.36 27.41
CA ASN A 420 -2.72 -1.16 26.72
C ASN A 420 -3.29 -2.07 25.62
N ALA A 421 -4.51 -1.81 25.16
CA ALA A 421 -5.13 -2.63 24.13
C ALA A 421 -6.05 -1.82 23.21
N ALA A 422 -6.07 -2.17 21.94
CA ALA A 422 -7.06 -1.72 20.96
C ALA A 422 -7.49 -2.87 20.05
N PHE A 423 -8.67 -2.74 19.47
CA PHE A 423 -9.23 -3.72 18.54
C PHE A 423 -9.59 -3.06 17.22
N LEU A 424 -9.13 -3.65 16.12
CA LEU A 424 -9.47 -3.29 14.75
C LEU A 424 -10.16 -4.49 14.09
N LYS A 425 -11.43 -4.34 13.72
CA LYS A 425 -12.17 -5.38 13.00
C LYS A 425 -12.18 -5.06 11.50
N LEU A 426 -11.81 -6.05 10.69
CA LEU A 426 -11.80 -5.99 9.23
C LEU A 426 -12.41 -7.28 8.66
N ASP A 427 -13.07 -7.21 7.51
CA ASP A 427 -13.53 -8.41 6.81
C ASP A 427 -12.39 -8.99 5.97
N ASP A 428 -11.54 -8.13 5.41
CA ASP A 428 -10.29 -8.43 4.73
C ASP A 428 -9.20 -7.38 5.08
N ILE A 429 -7.93 -7.78 5.09
CA ILE A 429 -6.81 -6.87 5.35
C ILE A 429 -6.69 -5.76 4.29
N ASP A 430 -7.30 -5.98 3.12
CA ASP A 430 -7.33 -5.04 2.00
C ASP A 430 -8.60 -4.14 2.00
N ASP A 431 -9.46 -4.22 3.03
CA ASP A 431 -10.61 -3.31 3.19
C ASP A 431 -10.19 -1.86 3.47
N LEU A 432 -9.03 -1.69 4.11
CA LEU A 432 -8.39 -0.40 4.30
C LEU A 432 -7.22 -0.26 3.33
N SER A 433 -7.03 0.96 2.81
CA SER A 433 -5.77 1.29 2.15
C SER A 433 -4.61 1.17 3.15
N ASP A 434 -3.41 0.86 2.68
CA ASP A 434 -2.25 0.69 3.56
C ASP A 434 -2.01 1.94 4.42
N SER A 435 -2.17 3.13 3.85
CA SER A 435 -2.06 4.40 4.58
C SER A 435 -3.11 4.51 5.70
N ALA A 436 -4.35 4.07 5.47
CA ALA A 436 -5.39 4.09 6.49
C ALA A 436 -5.13 3.06 7.60
N LEU A 437 -4.65 1.87 7.23
CA LEU A 437 -4.21 0.85 8.20
C LEU A 437 -3.09 1.41 9.08
N TYR A 438 -2.02 1.94 8.48
CA TYR A 438 -0.89 2.47 9.23
C TYR A 438 -1.26 3.66 10.11
N GLU A 439 -2.09 4.58 9.63
CA GLU A 439 -2.59 5.69 10.45
C GLU A 439 -3.37 5.19 11.67
N SER A 440 -4.24 4.20 11.49
CA SER A 440 -5.01 3.61 12.59
C SER A 440 -4.09 2.98 13.64
N LEU A 441 -3.09 2.20 13.20
CA LEU A 441 -2.15 1.54 14.11
C LEU A 441 -1.26 2.55 14.85
N LEU A 442 -0.79 3.59 14.15
CA LEU A 442 0.07 4.64 14.72
C LEU A 442 -0.69 5.53 15.70
N SER A 443 -1.92 5.93 15.39
CA SER A 443 -2.76 6.75 16.28
C SER A 443 -3.00 6.05 17.63
N ASN A 444 -3.35 4.75 17.57
CA ASN A 444 -3.53 3.89 18.73
C ASN A 444 -2.25 3.79 19.57
N LEU A 445 -1.11 3.52 18.90
CA LEU A 445 0.20 3.40 19.54
C LEU A 445 0.65 4.72 20.18
N GLU A 446 0.47 5.85 19.50
CA GLU A 446 0.84 7.18 19.99
C GLU A 446 0.11 7.53 21.30
N GLY A 447 -1.20 7.27 21.35
CA GLY A 447 -2.02 7.49 22.54
C GLY A 447 -1.49 6.71 23.75
N TRP A 448 -1.16 5.44 23.54
CA TRP A 448 -0.61 4.59 24.59
C TRP A 448 0.81 5.00 25.00
N LEU A 449 1.70 5.34 24.06
CA LEU A 449 3.07 5.79 24.36
C LEU A 449 3.07 7.03 25.27
N LYS A 450 2.20 8.00 24.99
CA LYS A 450 2.01 9.20 25.84
C LYS A 450 1.57 8.82 27.25
N GLU A 451 0.64 7.88 27.35
CA GLU A 451 0.11 7.43 28.63
C GLU A 451 1.16 6.72 29.49
N ILE A 452 1.90 5.76 28.92
CA ILE A 452 2.90 5.00 29.68
C ILE A 452 4.07 5.88 30.13
N GLN A 453 4.41 6.92 29.36
CA GLN A 453 5.40 7.91 29.73
C GLN A 453 4.90 8.77 30.89
N TYR A 454 3.66 9.28 30.81
CA TYR A 454 3.03 10.04 31.89
C TYR A 454 2.89 9.22 33.20
N LYS A 455 2.63 7.92 33.09
CA LYS A 455 2.47 7.00 34.24
C LYS A 455 3.79 6.41 34.74
N HIS A 456 4.94 6.81 34.18
CA HIS A 456 6.27 6.29 34.51
C HIS A 456 6.32 4.75 34.49
N ILE A 457 5.79 4.13 33.43
CA ILE A 457 5.80 2.65 33.29
C ILE A 457 7.15 2.15 32.74
N LEU A 458 7.91 3.02 32.06
CA LEU A 458 9.22 2.70 31.49
C LEU A 458 10.38 2.80 32.48
N GLU A 459 10.15 3.38 33.67
CA GLU A 459 11.12 3.57 34.76
C GLU A 459 11.03 2.42 35.78
#